data_AF-A0A948JCD7-F1
#
_entry.id   AF-A0A948JCD7-F1
#
_cell.length_a   1.000
_cell.length_b   1.000
_cell.length_c   1.000
_cell.angle_alpha   90.00
_cell.angle_beta   90.00
_cell.angle_gamma   90.00
#
_symmetry.space_group_name_H-M   'P 1'
#
loop_
_entity.id
_entity.type
_entity.pdbx_description
1 polymer ?
#
loop_
_entity_poly.entity_id
_entity_poly.type
_entity_poly.pdbx_seq_one_letter_code
_entity_poly.pdbx_strand_id
1 'polypeptide(L)' 'MNKAISDHEIRWVTLDKCAELVGLTKDSLNALRVRGILRMDIHWKKRQGRIYIDLVAFQRWVDVGA' A
#
# COMPACT_ATOMS: atom_id res chain seq x y z
N MET A 1 0.15 -20.08 -14.94
CA MET A 1 -0.36 -20.22 -13.57
C MET A 1 -0.06 -18.94 -12.81
N ASN A 2 -1.05 -18.05 -12.67
CA ASN A 2 -0.92 -16.87 -11.82
C ASN A 2 -1.00 -17.35 -10.37
N LYS A 3 0.12 -17.31 -9.67
CA LYS A 3 0.14 -17.50 -8.22
C LYS A 3 -0.61 -16.31 -7.64
N ALA A 4 -1.92 -16.50 -7.41
CA ALA A 4 -2.67 -15.65 -6.51
C ALA A 4 -1.84 -15.60 -5.21
N ILE A 5 -1.43 -14.39 -4.84
CA ILE A 5 -0.67 -14.13 -3.63
C ILE A 5 -1.49 -14.77 -2.50
N SER A 6 -1.02 -15.92 -2.02
CA SER A 6 -1.68 -16.67 -0.96
C SER A 6 -1.82 -15.76 0.24
N ASP A 7 -3.03 -15.70 0.80
CA ASP A 7 -3.60 -14.75 1.78
C ASP A 7 -2.78 -14.49 3.08
N HIS A 8 -1.56 -15.00 3.21
CA HIS A 8 -0.91 -15.16 4.52
C HIS A 8 0.47 -14.55 4.72
N GLU A 9 1.17 -13.97 3.74
CA GLU A 9 2.59 -13.64 4.03
C GLU A 9 2.95 -12.17 4.25
N ILE A 10 2.39 -11.15 3.58
CA ILE A 10 2.70 -9.76 3.98
C ILE A 10 1.55 -8.79 3.70
N ARG A 11 0.69 -8.56 4.71
CA ARG A 11 -0.38 -7.55 4.61
C ARG A 11 0.13 -6.12 4.72
N TRP A 12 1.07 -5.86 5.64
CA TRP A 12 1.60 -4.53 5.91
C TRP A 12 3.07 -4.46 5.50
N VAL A 13 3.37 -3.75 4.43
CA VAL A 13 4.74 -3.52 3.95
C VAL A 13 5.16 -2.08 4.19
N THR A 14 6.46 -1.79 4.24
CA THR A 14 6.92 -0.40 4.26
C THR A 14 6.52 0.32 2.97
N LEU A 15 6.47 1.66 3.02
CA LEU A 15 6.23 2.47 1.83
C LEU A 15 7.20 2.13 0.68
N ASP A 16 8.48 1.93 1.00
CA ASP A 16 9.52 1.56 0.02
C ASP A 16 9.25 0.20 -0.62
N LYS A 17 8.85 -0.80 0.18
CA LYS A 17 8.52 -2.13 -0.34
C LYS A 17 7.21 -2.13 -1.12
N CYS A 18 6.22 -1.32 -0.73
CA CYS A 18 5.01 -1.12 -1.51
C CYS A 18 5.36 -0.60 -2.91
N ALA A 19 6.15 0.47 -2.99
CA ALA A 19 6.60 1.07 -4.25
C ALA A 19 7.23 0.02 -5.20
N GLU A 20 8.15 -0.79 -4.67
CA GLU A 20 8.77 -1.90 -5.41
C GLU A 20 7.74 -2.92 -5.93
N LEU A 21 6.79 -3.33 -5.08
CA LEU A 21 5.83 -4.39 -5.39
C LEU A 21 4.77 -3.96 -6.41
N VAL A 22 4.31 -2.71 -6.37
CA VAL A 22 3.22 -2.22 -7.22
C VAL A 22 3.70 -1.42 -8.44
N GLY A 23 5.01 -1.29 -8.62
CA GLY A 23 5.61 -0.55 -9.74
C GLY A 23 5.36 0.97 -9.69
N LEU A 24 5.14 1.52 -8.49
CA LEU A 24 4.96 2.95 -8.27
C LEU A 24 6.19 3.56 -7.60
N THR A 25 6.30 4.89 -7.61
CA THR A 25 7.36 5.57 -6.88
C THR A 25 6.97 5.78 -5.42
N LYS A 26 7.97 5.89 -4.55
CA LYS A 26 7.74 6.30 -3.15
C LYS A 26 7.02 7.65 -3.07
N ASP A 27 7.37 8.56 -3.97
CA ASP A 27 6.81 9.92 -4.01
C ASP A 27 5.36 9.92 -4.47
N SER A 28 4.97 9.10 -5.44
CA SER A 28 3.56 8.98 -5.85
C SER A 28 2.71 8.42 -4.71
N LEU A 29 3.18 7.38 -4.01
CA LEU A 29 2.49 6.83 -2.83
C LEU A 29 2.40 7.86 -1.69
N ASN A 30 3.46 8.62 -1.45
CA ASN A 30 3.43 9.73 -0.48
C ASN A 30 2.46 10.83 -0.88
N ALA A 31 2.38 11.19 -2.17
CA ALA A 31 1.45 12.18 -2.65
C ALA A 31 0.00 11.72 -2.41
N LEU A 32 -0.34 10.47 -2.73
CA LEU A 32 -1.67 9.91 -2.44
C LEU A 32 -1.99 9.93 -0.94
N ARG A 33 -1.00 9.63 -0.09
CA ARG A 33 -1.13 9.71 1.37
C ARG A 33 -1.36 11.13 1.87
N VAL A 34 -0.53 12.07 1.45
CA VAL A 34 -0.57 13.49 1.89
C VAL A 34 -1.86 14.16 1.40
N ARG A 35 -2.34 13.79 0.21
CA ARG A 35 -3.63 14.27 -0.34
C ARG A 35 -4.85 13.59 0.29
N GLY A 36 -4.67 12.61 1.19
CA GLY A 36 -5.75 11.90 1.85
C GLY A 36 -6.49 10.88 0.99
N ILE A 37 -6.01 10.59 -0.22
CA ILE A 37 -6.55 9.54 -1.10
C ILE A 37 -6.33 8.18 -0.44
N LEU A 38 -5.10 7.90 -0.02
CA LEU A 38 -4.83 6.79 0.89
C LEU A 38 -5.14 7.24 2.33
N ARG A 39 -6.23 6.69 2.87
CA ARG A 39 -6.72 6.99 4.23
C ARG A 39 -5.91 6.30 5.32
N MET A 40 -5.63 7.02 6.42
CA MET A 40 -4.96 6.48 7.62
C MET A 40 -5.81 5.37 8.25
N ASP A 41 -5.15 4.36 8.82
CA ASP A 41 -5.71 3.14 9.43
C ASP A 41 -6.53 2.23 8.49
N ILE A 42 -6.80 2.67 7.26
CA ILE A 42 -7.39 1.85 6.19
C ILE A 42 -6.29 1.37 5.25
N HIS A 43 -5.58 2.31 4.62
CA HIS A 43 -4.56 2.01 3.60
C HIS A 43 -3.15 2.13 4.16
N TRP A 44 -2.93 2.98 5.16
CA TRP A 44 -1.60 3.20 5.71
C TRP A 44 -1.63 3.49 7.21
N LYS A 45 -0.51 3.20 7.88
CA LYS A 45 -0.29 3.57 9.29
C LYS A 45 1.16 3.92 9.55
N LYS A 46 1.40 4.75 10.58
CA LYS A 46 2.74 5.03 11.08
C LYS A 46 3.04 4.14 12.29
N ARG A 47 4.16 3.42 12.28
CA ARG A 47 4.65 2.63 13.42
C ARG A 47 6.15 2.83 13.56
N GLN A 48 6.60 3.22 14.76
CA GLN A 48 8.02 3.43 15.06
C GLN A 48 8.71 4.34 14.02
N GLY A 49 8.07 5.46 13.66
CA GLY A 49 8.62 6.42 12.69
C GLY A 49 8.47 6.01 11.21
N ARG A 50 8.12 4.77 10.90
CA ARG A 50 7.97 4.26 9.52
C ARG A 50 6.53 4.22 9.06
N ILE A 51 6.32 4.45 7.76
CA ILE A 51 5.01 4.31 7.11
C ILE A 51 4.89 2.89 6.55
N TYR A 52 3.78 2.25 6.87
CA TYR A 52 3.38 0.95 6.34
C TYR A 52 2.11 1.10 5.52
N ILE A 53 2.03 0.40 4.40
CA ILE A 53 0.87 0.30 3.51
C ILE A 53 0.24 -1.08 3.67
N ASP A 54 -1.09 -1.12 3.79
CA ASP A 54 -1.87 -2.35 3.70
C ASP A 54 -2.04 -2.71 2.21
N LEU A 55 -1.31 -3.72 1.73
CA LEU A 55 -1.34 -4.11 0.31
C LEU A 55 -2.72 -4.58 -0.14
N VAL A 56 -3.49 -5.21 0.76
CA VAL A 56 -4.82 -5.71 0.43
C VAL A 56 -5.78 -4.53 0.27
N ALA A 57 -5.76 -3.58 1.21
CA ALA A 57 -6.59 -2.38 1.09
C ALA A 57 -6.18 -1.52 -0.12
N PHE A 58 -4.87 -1.41 -0.38
CA PHE A 58 -4.35 -0.69 -1.54
C PHE A 58 -4.81 -1.33 -2.87
N GLN A 59 -4.67 -2.65 -3.02
CA GLN A 59 -5.11 -3.35 -4.22
C GLN A 59 -6.62 -3.18 -4.44
N ARG A 60 -7.41 -3.34 -3.38
CA ARG A 60 -8.87 -3.10 -3.46
C ARG A 60 -9.20 -1.70 -3.93
N TRP A 61 -8.49 -0.68 -3.45
CA TRP A 61 -8.68 0.70 -3.89
C TRP A 61 -8.38 0.88 -5.38
N VAL A 62 -7.30 0.27 -5.88
CA VAL A 62 -6.96 0.27 -7.31
C VAL A 62 -8.07 -0.41 -8.14
N ASP A 63 -8.58 -1.55 -7.67
CA ASP A 63 -9.58 -2.34 -8.39
C ASP A 63 -10.95 -1.64 -8.50
N VAL A 64 -11.35 -0.83 -7.50
CA VAL A 64 -12.62 -0.07 -7.54
C VAL A 64 -12.55 1.24 -8.35
N GLY A 65 -11.39 1.57 -8.91
CA GLY A 65 -11.19 2.78 -9.71
C GLY A 65 -10.61 3.93 -8.88
N ALA A 66 -9.29 4.11 -9.02
CA ALA A 66 -8.56 5.29 -8.58
C ALA A 66 -8.95 6.56 -9.36
#